data_AF-A0A7C6I048-F1
#
_entry.id   AF-A0A7C6I048-F1
#
_cell.length_a   1.000
_cell.length_b   1.000
_cell.length_c   1.000
_cell.angle_alpha   90.00
_cell.angle_beta   90.00
_cell.angle_gamma   90.00
#
_symmetry.space_group_name_H-M   'P 1'
#
loop_
_entity.id
_entity.type
_entity.pdbx_description
1 polymer ?
#
loop_
_entity_poly.entity_id
_entity_poly.type
_entity_poly.pdbx_seq_one_letter_code
_entity_poly.pdbx_strand_id
1 'polypeptide(L)'
;MNSHRVKIRRIQLFVLVSIFSIALVYPRTGINTKLEGESDCEAILENVFKAHDLKVRYETAQYIYQSKGFTKNDPLLNSFFEQIKGFPYFEKQQDSTLALKSGEWVKVEFMSKEEVSRYFEQLNYTPGEAYEDYKAFLQDLRLEKESYLPCIDAELAKGEASEYAKKEIFYSFKPPLSSQLPPRITRLDFLKLFKEFVLNTPNGMIPDSLRAYAFLHCGCKIPPFYSLSPTRSGE
;
A
#
# COMPACT_ATOMS: atom_id res chain seq x y z
N MET A 1 0.85 94.61 24.10
CA MET A 1 1.58 94.93 22.86
C MET A 1 1.35 93.78 21.89
N ASN A 2 0.60 94.06 20.82
CA ASN A 2 0.34 93.28 19.60
C ASN A 2 -0.22 91.84 19.71
N SER A 3 -0.95 91.30 18.74
CA SER A 3 -1.91 91.79 17.75
C SER A 3 -2.34 90.54 16.96
N HIS A 4 -3.52 90.60 16.36
CA HIS A 4 -3.99 89.81 15.20
C HIS A 4 -4.32 88.31 15.33
N ARG A 5 -5.66 88.10 15.27
CA ARG A 5 -6.41 87.03 14.60
C ARG A 5 -5.68 86.38 13.41
N VAL A 6 -5.86 85.07 13.24
CA VAL A 6 -6.14 84.44 11.93
C VAL A 6 -6.99 83.18 12.11
N LYS A 7 -8.16 83.13 11.45
CA LYS A 7 -8.93 81.91 11.11
C LYS A 7 -8.41 81.40 9.76
N ILE A 8 -8.03 80.13 9.62
CA ILE A 8 -7.85 79.47 8.31
C ILE A 8 -8.57 78.12 8.29
N ARG A 9 -9.16 77.87 7.12
CA ARG A 9 -10.10 76.82 6.72
C ARG A 9 -9.43 75.47 6.42
N ARG A 10 -10.24 74.41 6.57
CA ARG A 10 -10.34 73.16 5.78
C ARG A 10 -9.07 72.62 5.10
N ILE A 11 -8.65 71.44 5.53
CA ILE A 11 -8.03 70.42 4.66
C ILE A 11 -8.76 69.09 4.93
N GLN A 12 -9.29 68.48 3.87
CA GLN A 12 -9.87 67.15 3.86
C GLN A 12 -8.76 66.10 3.97
N LEU A 13 -8.96 65.04 4.78
CA LEU A 13 -8.22 63.81 4.64
C LEU A 13 -9.20 62.63 4.74
N PHE A 14 -9.39 61.95 3.62
CA PHE A 14 -10.10 60.68 3.50
C PHE A 14 -9.19 59.57 4.03
N VAL A 15 -9.63 58.82 5.04
CA VAL A 15 -9.12 57.46 5.30
C VAL A 15 -10.30 56.55 5.66
N LEU A 16 -10.55 55.61 4.76
CA LEU A 16 -11.50 54.51 4.86
C LEU A 16 -10.74 53.32 5.46
N VAL A 17 -11.11 52.83 6.65
CA VAL A 17 -10.82 51.44 7.06
C VAL A 17 -12.03 50.90 7.81
N SER A 18 -12.60 49.86 7.22
CA SER A 18 -13.89 49.25 7.55
C SER A 18 -13.85 48.38 8.81
N ILE A 19 -14.74 48.71 9.73
CA ILE A 19 -15.66 47.88 10.52
C ILE A 19 -15.21 46.44 10.86
N PHE A 20 -14.75 46.29 12.11
CA PHE A 20 -14.87 45.09 12.92
C PHE A 20 -16.35 44.80 13.20
N SER A 21 -16.86 43.64 12.79
CA SER A 21 -18.06 43.03 13.36
C SER A 21 -17.78 41.55 13.62
N ILE A 22 -17.41 41.24 14.86
CA ILE A 22 -17.34 39.88 15.37
C ILE A 22 -18.78 39.41 15.59
N ALA A 23 -19.28 38.54 14.72
CA ALA A 23 -20.47 37.75 15.00
C ALA A 23 -20.05 36.45 15.68
N LEU A 24 -20.23 36.39 17.00
CA LEU A 24 -20.25 35.16 17.78
C LEU A 24 -21.48 34.36 17.37
N VAL A 25 -21.27 33.24 16.67
CA VAL A 25 -22.30 32.20 16.48
C VAL A 25 -21.79 30.92 17.12
N TYR A 26 -22.40 30.56 18.24
CA TYR A 26 -22.30 29.22 18.84
C TYR A 26 -22.96 28.19 17.91
N PRO A 27 -22.38 27.00 17.67
CA PRO A 27 -23.15 25.89 17.14
C PRO A 27 -23.80 25.11 18.28
N ARG A 28 -25.14 25.08 18.22
CA ARG A 28 -26.02 24.19 18.98
C ARG A 28 -26.08 22.84 18.28
N THR A 29 -25.80 21.80 19.05
CA THR A 29 -26.06 20.36 18.87
C THR A 29 -26.82 19.87 17.63
N GLY A 30 -26.27 18.80 17.03
CA GLY A 30 -27.06 17.66 16.57
C GLY A 30 -27.49 17.68 15.10
N ILE A 31 -26.54 17.54 14.18
CA ILE A 31 -26.80 17.05 12.82
C ILE A 31 -25.74 15.99 12.52
N ASN A 32 -26.18 14.78 12.18
CA ASN A 32 -25.36 13.70 11.66
C ASN A 32 -24.73 14.14 10.34
N THR A 33 -23.60 14.85 10.38
CA THR A 33 -22.75 15.01 9.22
C THR A 33 -21.84 13.80 9.14
N LYS A 34 -22.28 12.78 8.41
CA LYS A 34 -21.32 11.94 7.69
C LYS A 34 -20.62 12.92 6.74
N LEU A 35 -19.38 13.30 7.05
CA LEU A 35 -18.62 14.23 6.21
C LEU A 35 -18.50 13.58 4.83
N GLU A 36 -18.98 14.26 3.78
CA GLU A 36 -18.78 13.81 2.39
C GLU A 36 -17.29 13.57 2.05
N GLY A 37 -16.35 14.12 2.82
CA GLY A 37 -14.91 13.85 2.68
C GLY A 37 -14.38 12.61 3.40
N GLU A 38 -15.12 12.00 4.33
CA GLU A 38 -14.67 10.79 5.05
C GLU A 38 -14.82 9.53 4.19
N SER A 39 -15.88 9.47 3.35
CA SER A 39 -16.05 8.41 2.34
C SER A 39 -15.00 8.48 1.23
N ASP A 40 -14.53 9.69 0.90
CA ASP A 40 -13.54 9.89 -0.16
C ASP A 40 -12.16 9.45 0.30
N CYS A 41 -11.76 9.77 1.54
CA CYS A 41 -10.49 9.31 2.08
C CYS A 41 -10.43 7.79 2.28
N GLU A 42 -11.52 7.14 2.67
CA GLU A 42 -11.55 5.68 2.80
C GLU A 42 -11.26 5.01 1.45
N ALA A 43 -11.91 5.46 0.37
CA ALA A 43 -11.67 4.95 -0.99
C ALA A 43 -10.23 5.22 -1.48
N ILE A 44 -9.71 6.43 -1.21
CA ILE A 44 -8.31 6.81 -1.53
C ILE A 44 -7.33 5.88 -0.82
N LEU A 45 -7.54 5.62 0.48
CA LEU A 45 -6.67 4.74 1.25
C LEU A 45 -6.78 3.28 0.75
N GLU A 46 -7.98 2.78 0.42
CA GLU A 46 -8.14 1.45 -0.17
C GLU A 46 -7.37 1.29 -1.51
N ASN A 47 -7.31 2.34 -2.34
CA ASN A 47 -6.46 2.33 -3.53
C ASN A 47 -4.97 2.20 -3.21
N VAL A 48 -4.49 2.77 -2.11
CA VAL A 48 -3.10 2.58 -1.64
C VAL A 48 -2.86 1.11 -1.30
N PHE A 49 -3.79 0.44 -0.63
CA PHE A 49 -3.65 -0.97 -0.28
C PHE A 49 -3.79 -1.91 -1.49
N LYS A 50 -4.53 -1.51 -2.53
CA LYS A 50 -4.54 -2.22 -3.81
C LYS A 50 -3.14 -2.28 -4.45
N ALA A 51 -2.29 -1.28 -4.21
CA ALA A 51 -0.90 -1.34 -4.67
C ALA A 51 -0.09 -2.44 -3.96
N HIS A 52 -0.37 -2.70 -2.68
CA HIS A 52 0.20 -3.83 -1.95
C HIS A 52 -0.28 -5.16 -2.53
N ASP A 53 -1.58 -5.30 -2.82
CA ASP A 53 -2.12 -6.52 -3.44
C ASP A 53 -1.46 -6.82 -4.79
N LEU A 54 -1.27 -5.79 -5.63
CA LEU A 54 -0.58 -5.92 -6.92
C LEU A 54 0.88 -6.35 -6.75
N LYS A 55 1.59 -5.79 -5.77
CA LYS A 55 2.95 -6.24 -5.43
C LYS A 55 2.96 -7.71 -5.03
N VAL A 56 2.05 -8.14 -4.17
CA VAL A 56 2.01 -9.55 -3.73
C VAL A 56 1.65 -10.47 -4.90
N ARG A 57 0.73 -10.08 -5.79
CA ARG A 57 0.43 -10.84 -7.02
C ARG A 57 1.66 -10.99 -7.92
N TYR A 58 2.41 -9.91 -8.13
CA TYR A 58 3.66 -9.94 -8.88
C TYR A 58 4.69 -10.89 -8.25
N GLU A 59 4.95 -10.77 -6.96
CA GLU A 59 5.89 -11.64 -6.24
C GLU A 59 5.44 -13.12 -6.27
N THR A 60 4.14 -13.36 -6.19
CA THR A 60 3.54 -14.70 -6.31
C THR A 60 3.76 -15.28 -7.70
N ALA A 61 3.51 -14.51 -8.75
CA ALA A 61 3.77 -14.93 -10.13
C ALA A 61 5.25 -15.25 -10.33
N GLN A 62 6.17 -14.40 -9.84
CA GLN A 62 7.61 -14.69 -9.88
C GLN A 62 7.95 -16.02 -9.22
N TYR A 63 7.41 -16.28 -8.03
CA TYR A 63 7.65 -17.51 -7.31
C TYR A 63 7.16 -18.75 -8.07
N ILE A 64 5.92 -18.73 -8.58
CA ILE A 64 5.34 -19.83 -9.35
C ILE A 64 6.24 -20.17 -10.54
N TYR A 65 6.65 -19.17 -11.33
CA TYR A 65 7.47 -19.38 -12.52
C TYR A 65 8.91 -19.81 -12.22
N GLN A 66 9.43 -19.53 -11.02
CA GLN A 66 10.74 -20.00 -10.57
C GLN A 66 10.71 -21.38 -9.93
N SER A 67 9.52 -21.91 -9.59
CA SER A 67 9.37 -23.22 -8.97
C SER A 67 9.82 -24.33 -9.92
N LYS A 68 10.53 -25.33 -9.38
CA LYS A 68 11.05 -26.47 -10.14
C LYS A 68 10.03 -27.59 -10.36
N GLY A 69 8.83 -27.45 -9.82
CA GLY A 69 7.75 -28.42 -9.93
C GLY A 69 6.65 -28.15 -8.91
N PHE A 70 5.48 -28.72 -9.16
CA PHE A 70 4.31 -28.55 -8.29
C PHE A 70 3.84 -29.90 -7.78
N THR A 71 3.41 -29.93 -6.53
CA THR A 71 2.75 -31.12 -5.97
C THR A 71 1.29 -31.14 -6.39
N LYS A 72 0.72 -32.31 -6.63
CA LYS A 72 -0.71 -32.43 -6.94
C LYS A 72 -1.53 -32.05 -5.72
N ASN A 73 -2.65 -31.38 -5.96
CA ASN A 73 -3.57 -30.89 -4.91
C ASN A 73 -2.86 -30.02 -3.86
N ASP A 74 -1.78 -29.33 -4.24
CA ASP A 74 -1.06 -28.42 -3.35
C ASP A 74 -2.00 -27.28 -2.92
N PRO A 75 -2.39 -27.19 -1.63
CA PRO A 75 -3.28 -26.14 -1.16
C PRO A 75 -2.69 -24.75 -1.36
N LEU A 76 -1.36 -24.62 -1.33
CA LEU A 76 -0.67 -23.35 -1.53
C LEU A 76 -0.71 -22.95 -3.00
N LEU A 77 -0.51 -23.90 -3.93
CA LEU A 77 -0.66 -23.62 -5.35
C LEU A 77 -2.07 -23.17 -5.70
N ASN A 78 -3.09 -23.80 -5.09
CA ASN A 78 -4.48 -23.38 -5.26
C ASN A 78 -4.70 -21.95 -4.74
N SER A 79 -4.17 -21.65 -3.55
CA SER A 79 -4.25 -20.32 -2.96
C SER A 79 -3.56 -19.25 -3.80
N PHE A 80 -2.42 -19.57 -4.42
CA PHE A 80 -1.72 -18.62 -5.30
C PHE A 80 -2.50 -18.36 -6.58
N PHE A 81 -3.10 -19.39 -7.16
CA PHE A 81 -3.97 -19.24 -8.32
C PHE A 81 -5.19 -18.38 -7.98
N GLU A 82 -5.87 -18.65 -6.86
CA GLU A 82 -7.00 -17.85 -6.39
C GLU A 82 -6.61 -16.41 -6.10
N GLN A 83 -5.43 -16.16 -5.54
CA GLN A 83 -4.91 -14.81 -5.32
C GLN A 83 -4.73 -14.01 -6.63
N ILE A 84 -4.34 -14.69 -7.71
CA ILE A 84 -4.12 -14.07 -9.02
C ILE A 84 -5.44 -13.94 -9.80
N LYS A 85 -6.28 -14.98 -9.81
CA LYS A 85 -7.48 -15.07 -10.68
C LYS A 85 -8.80 -14.73 -9.99
N GLY A 86 -8.84 -14.73 -8.66
CA GLY A 86 -10.03 -14.51 -7.86
C GLY A 86 -10.93 -15.75 -7.68
N PHE A 87 -10.51 -16.90 -8.20
CA PHE A 87 -11.20 -18.18 -8.05
C PHE A 87 -10.19 -19.34 -8.00
N PRO A 88 -10.49 -20.44 -7.30
CA PRO A 88 -9.56 -21.55 -7.14
C PRO A 88 -9.35 -22.31 -8.46
N TYR A 89 -8.15 -22.86 -8.65
CA TYR A 89 -7.82 -23.72 -9.80
C TYR A 89 -8.39 -25.12 -9.62
N PHE A 90 -8.16 -25.70 -8.45
CA PHE A 90 -8.73 -26.98 -8.07
C PHE A 90 -10.12 -26.72 -7.47
N GLU A 91 -11.14 -27.42 -7.96
CA GLU A 91 -12.41 -27.50 -7.23
C GLU A 91 -12.10 -27.86 -5.78
N LYS A 92 -12.68 -27.11 -4.82
CA LYS A 92 -12.58 -27.47 -3.41
C LYS A 92 -13.01 -28.93 -3.33
N GLN A 93 -12.10 -29.84 -3.03
CA GLN A 93 -12.48 -31.21 -2.70
C GLN A 93 -13.45 -31.10 -1.51
N GLN A 94 -14.74 -31.23 -1.79
CA GLN A 94 -15.67 -31.76 -0.81
C GLN A 94 -15.13 -33.15 -0.48
N ASP A 95 -14.82 -33.35 0.78
CA ASP A 95 -14.45 -34.64 1.36
C ASP A 95 -13.15 -35.27 0.84
N SER A 96 -12.04 -34.74 1.32
CA SER A 96 -10.91 -35.60 1.67
C SER A 96 -10.33 -35.23 3.03
N THR A 97 -11.21 -35.22 4.05
CA THR A 97 -10.82 -35.77 5.36
C THR A 97 -10.58 -37.28 5.22
N LEU A 98 -9.65 -37.69 4.35
CA LEU A 98 -8.79 -38.78 4.73
C LEU A 98 -7.96 -38.16 5.85
N ALA A 99 -8.46 -38.30 7.08
CA ALA A 99 -7.69 -38.04 8.27
C ALA A 99 -6.42 -38.89 8.13
N LEU A 100 -5.37 -38.26 7.60
CA LEU A 100 -4.04 -38.85 7.46
C LEU A 100 -3.73 -39.41 8.84
N LYS A 101 -3.69 -40.74 8.95
CA LYS A 101 -3.33 -41.37 10.20
C LYS A 101 -1.93 -40.87 10.53
N SER A 102 -1.79 -40.26 11.70
CA SER A 102 -0.50 -39.77 12.18
C SER A 102 0.54 -40.90 12.06
N GLY A 103 1.61 -40.67 11.28
CA GLY A 103 2.68 -41.64 11.06
C GLY A 103 2.68 -42.38 9.72
N GLU A 104 1.66 -42.23 8.86
CA GLU A 104 1.71 -42.79 7.49
C GLU A 104 2.47 -41.86 6.53
N TRP A 105 3.52 -42.40 5.91
CA TRP A 105 4.24 -41.73 4.83
C TRP A 105 3.41 -41.77 3.57
N VAL A 106 2.76 -40.65 3.23
CA VAL A 106 2.08 -40.50 1.95
C VAL A 106 3.11 -40.11 0.89
N LYS A 107 3.09 -40.83 -0.23
CA LYS A 107 3.92 -40.50 -1.38
C LYS A 107 3.45 -39.16 -1.95
N VAL A 108 4.35 -38.18 -1.97
CA VAL A 108 4.11 -36.91 -2.65
C VAL A 108 4.05 -37.16 -4.16
N GLU A 109 2.90 -36.91 -4.77
CA GLU A 109 2.75 -36.91 -6.22
C GLU A 109 3.04 -35.52 -6.78
N PHE A 110 3.91 -35.46 -7.79
CA PHE A 110 4.18 -34.24 -8.54
C PHE A 110 3.31 -34.18 -9.80
N MET A 111 2.99 -32.96 -10.23
CA MET A 111 2.32 -32.70 -11.50
C MET A 111 3.22 -33.10 -12.68
N SER A 112 2.63 -33.71 -13.71
CA SER A 112 3.29 -33.96 -15.00
C SER A 112 3.56 -32.64 -15.73
N LYS A 113 4.41 -32.67 -16.77
CA LYS A 113 4.69 -31.47 -17.58
C LYS A 113 3.41 -30.91 -18.20
N GLU A 114 2.52 -31.78 -18.67
CA GLU A 114 1.24 -31.41 -19.29
C GLU A 114 0.29 -30.79 -18.26
N GLU A 115 0.27 -31.31 -17.02
CA GLU A 115 -0.49 -30.71 -15.91
C GLU A 115 0.03 -29.31 -15.57
N VAL A 116 1.35 -29.15 -15.49
CA VAL A 116 1.98 -27.83 -15.26
C VAL A 116 1.71 -26.86 -16.41
N SER A 117 1.79 -27.32 -17.67
CA SER A 117 1.44 -26.50 -18.83
C SER A 117 0.00 -26.02 -18.79
N ARG A 118 -0.97 -26.91 -18.51
CA ARG A 118 -2.39 -26.52 -18.34
C ARG A 118 -2.60 -25.53 -17.21
N TYR A 119 -1.87 -25.66 -16.11
CA TYR A 119 -1.92 -24.70 -15.01
C TYR A 119 -1.49 -23.30 -15.48
N PHE A 120 -0.36 -23.20 -16.19
CA PHE A 120 0.10 -21.91 -16.72
C PHE A 120 -0.82 -21.33 -17.80
N GLU A 121 -1.36 -22.18 -18.69
CA GLU A 121 -2.35 -21.76 -19.70
C GLU A 121 -3.61 -21.17 -19.05
N GLN A 122 -4.13 -21.77 -17.97
CA GLN A 122 -5.30 -21.24 -17.26
C GLN A 122 -4.97 -20.03 -16.39
N LEU A 123 -3.77 -20.00 -15.80
CA LEU A 123 -3.29 -18.84 -15.06
C LEU A 123 -3.27 -17.63 -15.99
N ASN A 124 -2.76 -17.81 -17.22
CA ASN A 124 -2.70 -16.79 -18.27
C ASN A 124 -2.24 -15.43 -17.69
N TYR A 125 -1.16 -15.48 -16.92
CA TYR A 125 -0.63 -14.33 -16.20
C TYR A 125 0.85 -14.54 -15.94
N THR A 126 1.69 -13.82 -16.68
CA THR A 126 3.15 -13.93 -16.58
C THR A 126 3.71 -12.96 -15.54
N PRO A 127 4.92 -13.22 -15.00
CA PRO A 127 5.57 -12.27 -14.09
C PRO A 127 5.85 -10.91 -14.72
N GLY A 128 6.06 -10.87 -16.04
CA GLY A 128 6.27 -9.62 -16.79
C GLY A 128 5.00 -8.77 -16.86
N GLU A 129 3.87 -9.37 -17.21
CA GLU A 129 2.57 -8.69 -17.19
C GLU A 129 2.23 -8.20 -15.78
N ALA A 130 2.43 -9.03 -14.76
CA ALA A 130 2.19 -8.66 -13.38
C ALA A 130 3.05 -7.47 -12.91
N TYR A 131 4.29 -7.40 -13.38
CA TYR A 131 5.18 -6.29 -13.09
C TYR A 131 4.73 -5.00 -13.76
N GLU A 132 4.32 -5.06 -15.03
CA GLU A 132 3.86 -3.88 -15.76
C GLU A 132 2.54 -3.35 -15.19
N ASP A 133 1.58 -4.22 -14.82
CA ASP A 133 0.35 -3.83 -14.13
C ASP A 133 0.66 -3.09 -12.81
N TYR A 134 1.52 -3.69 -11.99
CA TYR A 134 1.94 -3.12 -10.72
C TYR A 134 2.62 -1.76 -10.90
N LYS A 135 3.55 -1.66 -11.85
CA LYS A 135 4.32 -0.45 -12.12
C LYS A 135 3.46 0.68 -12.69
N ALA A 136 2.55 0.35 -13.61
CA ALA A 136 1.59 1.30 -14.18
C ALA A 136 0.67 1.85 -13.10
N PHE A 137 0.12 0.98 -12.25
CA PHE A 137 -0.72 1.41 -11.14
C PHE A 137 0.01 2.37 -10.17
N LEU A 138 1.27 2.08 -9.82
CA LEU A 138 2.06 2.99 -9.00
C LEU A 138 2.35 4.32 -9.72
N GLN A 139 2.47 4.31 -11.04
CA GLN A 139 2.65 5.53 -11.83
C GLN A 139 1.42 6.41 -11.77
N ASP A 140 0.23 5.84 -11.94
CA ASP A 140 -1.03 6.57 -11.87
C ASP A 140 -1.23 7.21 -10.49
N LEU A 141 -0.98 6.44 -9.41
CA LEU A 141 -1.05 6.97 -8.04
C LEU A 141 -0.08 8.14 -7.79
N ARG A 142 1.10 8.12 -8.43
CA ARG A 142 2.06 9.23 -8.33
C ARG A 142 1.63 10.46 -9.11
N LEU A 143 0.98 10.30 -10.27
CA LEU A 143 0.43 11.41 -11.04
C LEU A 143 -0.69 12.13 -10.25
N GLU A 144 -1.42 11.37 -9.44
CA GLU A 144 -2.47 11.87 -8.57
C GLU A 144 -1.99 12.19 -7.15
N LYS A 145 -0.68 12.22 -6.89
CA LYS A 145 -0.09 12.37 -5.54
C LYS A 145 -0.81 13.36 -4.61
N GLU A 146 -1.14 14.55 -5.13
CA GLU A 146 -1.74 15.64 -4.35
C GLU A 146 -3.16 15.31 -3.85
N SER A 147 -3.89 14.39 -4.48
CA SER A 147 -5.18 13.90 -3.98
C SER A 147 -5.02 12.87 -2.85
N TYR A 148 -3.93 12.08 -2.86
CA TYR A 148 -3.68 11.04 -1.87
C TYR A 148 -3.07 11.57 -0.57
N LEU A 149 -2.16 12.55 -0.67
CA LEU A 149 -1.38 13.04 0.47
C LEU A 149 -2.25 13.51 1.66
N PRO A 150 -3.31 14.32 1.49
CA PRO A 150 -4.10 14.81 2.63
C PRO A 150 -4.74 13.67 3.43
N CYS A 151 -5.27 12.65 2.77
CA CYS A 151 -5.90 11.50 3.43
C CYS A 151 -4.86 10.64 4.15
N ILE A 152 -3.70 10.40 3.51
CA ILE A 152 -2.60 9.68 4.15
C ILE A 152 -2.10 10.44 5.38
N ASP A 153 -1.89 11.74 5.28
CA ASP A 153 -1.34 12.56 6.37
C ASP A 153 -2.32 12.67 7.54
N ALA A 154 -3.61 12.82 7.24
CA ALA A 154 -4.66 12.81 8.26
C ALA A 154 -4.71 11.45 8.98
N GLU A 155 -4.56 10.34 8.27
CA GLU A 155 -4.57 9.01 8.88
C GLU A 155 -3.31 8.75 9.71
N LEU A 156 -2.14 9.11 9.20
CA LEU A 156 -0.87 8.99 9.92
C LEU A 156 -0.85 9.83 11.21
N ALA A 157 -1.46 11.02 11.20
CA ALA A 157 -1.55 11.88 12.36
C ALA A 157 -2.35 11.28 13.52
N LYS A 158 -3.25 10.31 13.26
CA LYS A 158 -3.99 9.58 14.31
C LYS A 158 -3.09 8.64 15.12
N GLY A 159 -1.96 8.21 14.57
CA GLY A 159 -1.03 7.29 15.23
C GLY A 159 -1.73 6.02 15.73
N GLU A 160 -1.45 5.61 16.97
CA GLU A 160 -2.02 4.41 17.60
C GLU A 160 -3.57 4.43 17.72
N ALA A 161 -4.20 5.61 17.63
CA ALA A 161 -5.66 5.72 17.64
C ALA A 161 -6.30 5.31 16.30
N SER A 162 -5.51 5.15 15.23
CA SER A 162 -5.99 4.73 13.91
C SER A 162 -6.53 3.30 13.92
N GLU A 163 -7.63 3.06 13.21
CA GLU A 163 -8.10 1.69 12.92
C GLU A 163 -7.13 0.92 12.01
N TYR A 164 -6.31 1.62 11.21
CA TYR A 164 -5.28 1.01 10.38
C TYR A 164 -4.05 0.58 11.19
N ALA A 165 -3.84 1.12 12.40
CA ALA A 165 -2.80 0.64 13.33
C ALA A 165 -3.15 -0.75 13.91
N LYS A 166 -4.43 -1.12 13.91
CA LYS A 166 -4.92 -2.39 14.48
C LYS A 166 -4.97 -3.54 13.46
N LYS A 167 -4.80 -3.22 12.17
CA LYS A 167 -4.93 -4.18 11.05
C LYS A 167 -3.54 -4.57 10.55
N GLU A 168 -3.11 -5.78 10.88
CA GLU A 168 -1.86 -6.35 10.35
C GLU A 168 -2.00 -6.78 8.88
N ILE A 169 -0.91 -6.62 8.12
CA ILE A 169 -0.74 -7.17 6.79
C ILE A 169 0.60 -7.90 6.68
N PHE A 170 0.64 -8.92 5.81
CA PHE A 170 1.90 -9.52 5.38
C PHE A 170 2.55 -8.62 4.33
N TYR A 171 3.71 -8.04 4.65
CA TYR A 171 4.31 -7.02 3.81
C TYR A 171 4.72 -7.50 2.40
N SER A 172 5.16 -8.75 2.31
CA SER A 172 5.59 -9.39 1.07
C SER A 172 5.03 -10.79 0.97
N PHE A 173 5.02 -11.31 -0.26
CA PHE A 173 4.81 -12.72 -0.49
C PHE A 173 5.80 -13.56 0.33
N LYS A 174 5.30 -14.70 0.85
CA LYS A 174 6.12 -15.69 1.55
C LYS A 174 6.18 -16.97 0.71
N PRO A 175 7.36 -17.36 0.20
CA PRO A 175 7.54 -18.68 -0.36
C PRO A 175 7.17 -19.78 0.65
N PRO A 176 6.44 -20.82 0.22
CA PRO A 176 6.34 -22.09 0.94
C PRO A 176 7.71 -22.55 1.43
N LEU A 177 7.78 -23.09 2.65
CA LEU A 177 9.02 -23.59 3.28
C LEU A 177 10.09 -22.52 3.60
N SER A 178 9.81 -21.22 3.40
CA SER A 178 10.66 -20.19 3.97
C SER A 178 10.61 -20.24 5.51
N SER A 179 11.77 -20.43 6.13
CA SER A 179 11.94 -20.38 7.59
C SER A 179 11.71 -18.97 8.15
N GLN A 180 11.84 -17.94 7.31
CA GLN A 180 11.59 -16.55 7.68
C GLN A 180 10.14 -16.18 7.34
N LEU A 181 9.37 -15.81 8.36
CA LEU A 181 8.09 -15.14 8.15
C LEU A 181 8.38 -13.74 7.58
N PRO A 182 7.65 -13.29 6.53
CA PRO A 182 7.78 -11.92 6.07
C PRO A 182 7.39 -10.99 7.23
N PRO A 183 7.97 -9.77 7.28
CA PRO A 183 7.62 -8.84 8.33
C PRO A 183 6.10 -8.59 8.29
N ARG A 184 5.47 -8.74 9.45
CA ARG A 184 4.12 -8.25 9.66
C ARG A 184 4.23 -6.78 10.01
N ILE A 185 3.48 -5.97 9.30
CA ILE A 185 3.37 -4.54 9.59
C ILE A 185 1.89 -4.18 9.68
N THR A 186 1.58 -3.06 10.31
CA THR A 186 0.20 -2.56 10.31
C THR A 186 -0.11 -1.90 8.97
N ARG A 187 -1.40 -1.76 8.63
CA ARG A 187 -1.82 -0.95 7.49
C ARG A 187 -1.35 0.51 7.65
N LEU A 188 -1.29 1.03 8.88
CA LEU A 188 -0.75 2.37 9.14
C LEU A 188 0.75 2.46 8.81
N ASP A 189 1.54 1.45 9.15
CA ASP A 189 2.96 1.38 8.78
C ASP A 189 3.15 1.31 7.27
N PHE A 190 2.27 0.58 6.58
CA PHE A 190 2.27 0.55 5.12
C PHE A 190 2.02 1.94 4.52
N LEU A 191 1.10 2.74 5.08
CA LEU A 191 0.89 4.12 4.63
C LEU A 191 2.14 4.98 4.79
N LYS A 192 2.89 4.83 5.91
CA LYS A 192 4.18 5.52 6.11
C LYS A 192 5.17 5.16 5.01
N LEU A 193 5.32 3.87 4.71
CA LEU A 193 6.20 3.37 3.66
C LEU A 193 5.76 3.85 2.28
N PHE A 194 4.47 3.79 1.99
CA PHE A 194 3.91 4.18 0.70
C PHE A 194 4.11 5.67 0.41
N LYS A 195 3.80 6.54 1.39
CA LYS A 195 4.07 7.98 1.29
C LYS A 195 5.54 8.23 0.95
N GLU A 196 6.45 7.59 1.66
CA GLU A 196 7.87 7.87 1.53
C GLU A 196 8.49 7.32 0.24
N PHE A 197 8.26 6.04 -0.05
CA PHE A 197 8.96 5.33 -1.10
C PHE A 197 8.23 5.35 -2.44
N VAL A 198 6.93 5.64 -2.46
CA VAL A 198 6.16 5.72 -3.71
C VAL A 198 5.84 7.17 -4.04
N LEU A 199 5.17 7.92 -3.15
CA LEU A 199 4.70 9.27 -3.46
C LEU A 199 5.81 10.33 -3.38
N ASN A 200 6.75 10.21 -2.45
CA ASN A 200 7.83 11.20 -2.27
C ASN A 200 9.09 10.88 -3.07
N THR A 201 9.17 9.70 -3.70
CA THR A 201 10.36 9.27 -4.44
C THR A 201 10.07 9.21 -5.94
N PRO A 202 10.86 9.90 -6.80
CA PRO A 202 10.74 9.77 -8.26
C PRO A 202 10.91 8.31 -8.70
N ASN A 203 10.00 7.81 -9.52
CA ASN A 203 9.94 6.39 -9.92
C ASN A 203 9.93 5.42 -8.74
N GLY A 204 9.38 5.87 -7.60
CA GLY A 204 9.38 5.17 -6.34
C GLY A 204 8.57 3.87 -6.38
N MET A 205 9.15 2.78 -5.87
CA MET A 205 8.49 1.48 -5.74
C MET A 205 8.27 1.18 -4.27
N ILE A 206 7.28 0.33 -3.97
CA ILE A 206 7.15 -0.25 -2.62
C ILE A 206 8.47 -0.97 -2.29
N PRO A 207 9.13 -0.66 -1.16
CA PRO A 207 10.45 -1.18 -0.86
C PRO A 207 10.44 -2.69 -0.57
N ASP A 208 11.59 -3.34 -0.65
CA ASP A 208 11.74 -4.71 -0.14
C ASP A 208 11.62 -4.76 1.40
N SER A 209 11.45 -5.97 1.95
CA SER A 209 11.23 -6.19 3.38
C SER A 209 12.35 -5.64 4.27
N LEU A 210 13.61 -5.67 3.81
CA LEU A 210 14.74 -5.16 4.58
C LEU A 210 14.72 -3.64 4.65
N ARG A 211 14.46 -2.98 3.51
CA ARG A 211 14.33 -1.53 3.42
C ARG A 211 13.14 -1.02 4.22
N ALA A 212 12.00 -1.72 4.13
CA ALA A 212 10.82 -1.42 4.92
C ALA A 212 11.12 -1.48 6.42
N TYR A 213 11.77 -2.56 6.87
CA TYR A 213 12.19 -2.72 8.26
C TYR A 213 13.13 -1.59 8.70
N ALA A 214 14.20 -1.32 7.96
CA ALA A 214 15.14 -0.26 8.31
C ALA A 214 14.47 1.13 8.42
N PHE A 215 13.55 1.43 7.50
CA PHE A 215 12.83 2.70 7.53
C PHE A 215 11.88 2.79 8.73
N LEU A 216 11.09 1.76 9.01
CA LEU A 216 10.13 1.77 10.12
C LEU A 216 10.83 1.83 11.49
N HIS A 217 12.01 1.22 11.64
CA HIS A 217 12.72 1.16 12.91
C HIS A 217 13.63 2.36 13.21
N CYS A 218 14.28 2.95 12.19
CA CYS A 218 15.23 4.05 12.41
C CYS A 218 15.07 5.24 11.45
N GLY A 219 14.05 5.25 10.59
CA GLY A 219 13.90 6.24 9.52
C GLY A 219 14.96 6.12 8.43
N CYS A 220 15.72 5.02 8.42
CA CYS A 220 16.89 4.85 7.57
C CYS A 220 16.49 4.47 6.14
N LYS A 221 16.99 5.23 5.15
CA LYS A 221 16.83 4.92 3.73
C LYS A 221 18.05 4.18 3.22
N ILE A 222 18.00 2.86 3.24
CA ILE A 222 19.07 2.01 2.68
C ILE A 222 18.80 1.72 1.19
N PRO A 223 19.86 1.53 0.38
CA PRO A 223 19.71 1.20 -1.04
C PRO A 223 19.16 -0.23 -1.24
N PRO A 224 18.60 -0.54 -2.42
CA PRO A 224 18.08 -1.89 -2.73
C PRO A 224 19.17 -2.96 -2.65
N PHE A 225 18.81 -4.14 -2.16
CA PHE A 225 19.78 -5.20 -1.87
C PHE A 225 20.63 -5.61 -3.09
N TYR A 226 20.05 -5.59 -4.30
CA TYR A 226 20.76 -5.85 -5.55
C TYR A 226 21.88 -4.85 -5.89
N SER A 227 21.87 -3.66 -5.27
CA SER A 227 22.93 -2.65 -5.41
C SER A 227 24.05 -2.78 -4.38
N LEU A 228 23.89 -3.67 -3.40
CA LEU A 228 24.90 -4.00 -2.38
C LEU A 228 25.66 -5.29 -2.71
N SER A 229 25.24 -6.02 -3.74
CA SER A 229 26.07 -7.05 -4.36
C SER A 229 27.35 -6.39 -4.87
N PRO A 230 28.55 -6.92 -4.58
CA PRO A 230 29.75 -6.46 -5.25
C PRO A 230 29.46 -6.63 -6.75
N THR A 231 29.48 -5.54 -7.50
CA THR A 231 29.78 -5.62 -8.92
C THR A 231 31.02 -6.49 -8.99
N ARG A 232 30.93 -7.60 -9.72
CA ARG A 232 32.07 -8.45 -10.02
C ARG A 232 33.14 -7.53 -10.61
N SER A 233 34.09 -7.11 -9.77
CA SER A 233 35.26 -6.37 -10.19
C SER A 233 36.23 -7.40 -10.75
N GLY A 234 36.43 -7.37 -12.07
CA GLY A 234 37.30 -8.29 -12.82
C GLY A 234 36.56 -9.58 -13.21
N GLU A 235 36.59 -10.05 -14.45
CA GLU A 235 37.46 -9.81 -15.61
C GLU A 235 36.64 -9.78 -16.91
#